data_AF-A0A8J2JK66-F1
#
_entry.id   AF-A0A8J2JK66-F1
#
_cell.length_a   1.000
_cell.length_b   1.000
_cell.length_c   1.000
_cell.angle_alpha   90.00
_cell.angle_beta   90.00
_cell.angle_gamma   90.00
#
_symmetry.space_group_name_H-M   'P 1'
#
loop_
_entity.id
_entity.type
_entity.pdbx_description
1 polymer ?
#
loop_
_entity_poly.entity_id
_entity_poly.type
_entity_poly.pdbx_seq_one_letter_code
_entity_poly.pdbx_strand_id
1 'polypeptide(L)' 'ERTGIVLFTSGSSGEPKGVRLNHRTILNRLNWQWHQFPFQSDA' A
#
# COMPACT_ATOMS: atom_id res chain seq x y z
N GLU A 1 7.34 13.39 -5.64
CA GLU A 1 7.32 12.03 -5.05
C GLU A 1 7.15 12.12 -3.53
N ARG A 2 5.91 12.23 -3.04
CA ARG A 2 5.64 12.39 -1.60
C ARG A 2 5.34 11.03 -0.96
N THR A 3 6.10 10.65 0.06
CA THR A 3 5.82 9.48 0.90
C THR A 3 4.44 9.65 1.54
N GLY A 4 3.57 8.66 1.39
CA GLY A 4 2.28 8.62 2.08
C GLY A 4 2.32 7.73 3.30
N ILE A 5 2.96 6.55 3.19
CA ILE A 5 3.01 5.55 4.26
C ILE A 5 4.41 4.94 4.31
N VAL A 6 4.85 4.56 5.52
CA VAL A 6 5.98 3.65 5.73
C VAL A 6 5.45 2.37 6.38
N LEU A 7 5.65 1.23 5.73
CA LEU A 7 5.31 -0.09 6.27
C LEU A 7 6.58 -0.76 6.78
N PHE A 8 6.57 -1.22 8.03
CA PHE A 8 7.68 -1.99 8.60
C PHE A 8 7.47 -3.48 8.34
N THR A 9 8.56 -4.17 8.01
CA THR A 9 8.60 -5.60 7.75
C THR A 9 9.72 -6.23 8.58
N SER A 10 9.62 -7.53 8.86
CA SER A 10 10.71 -8.25 9.52
C SER A 10 11.98 -8.21 8.65
N GLY A 11 13.12 -7.91 9.27
CA GLY A 11 14.41 -7.94 8.60
C GLY A 11 15.15 -9.22 8.92
N SER A 12 15.82 -9.80 7.92
CA SER A 12 16.67 -10.98 8.06
C SER A 12 17.86 -10.80 9.02
N SER A 13 18.22 -9.54 9.34
CA SER A 13 19.27 -9.19 10.29
C SER A 13 18.76 -9.00 11.73
N GLY A 14 17.48 -9.27 12.00
CA GLY A 14 16.83 -9.03 13.29
C GLY A 14 16.24 -7.62 13.45
N GLU A 15 16.70 -6.66 12.64
CA GLU A 15 16.21 -5.28 12.67
C GLU A 15 15.09 -5.05 11.63
N PRO A 16 13.92 -4.50 12.01
CA PRO A 16 12.83 -4.21 11.07
C PRO A 16 13.22 -3.24 9.95
N LYS A 17 12.74 -3.49 8.73
CA LYS A 17 13.01 -2.67 7.55
C LYS A 17 11.78 -1.82 7.19
N GLY A 18 11.98 -0.51 7.03
CA GLY A 18 10.94 0.42 6.61
C GLY A 18 10.82 0.52 5.08
N VAL A 19 9.66 0.15 4.55
CA VAL A 19 9.32 0.28 3.13
C VAL A 19 8.51 1.56 2.94
N ARG A 20 9.06 2.52 2.19
CA ARG A 20 8.37 3.77 1.86
C ARG A 20 7.48 3.57 0.64
N LEU A 21 6.20 3.90 0.79
CA LEU A 21 5.24 3.95 -0.30
C LEU A 21 4.84 5.39 -0.58
N ASN A 22 4.99 5.79 -1.85
CA ASN A 22 4.56 7.10 -2.30
C ASN A 22 3.04 7.14 -2.42
N HIS A 23 2.44 8.32 -2.20
CA HIS A 23 1.00 8.53 -2.38
C HIS A 23 0.51 8.02 -3.74
N ARG A 24 1.25 8.27 -4.82
CA ARG A 24 0.92 7.80 -6.18
C ARG A 24 0.84 6.28 -6.26
N THR A 25 1.77 5.56 -5.63
CA THR A 25 1.80 4.09 -5.65
C THR A 25 0.57 3.50 -4.97
N ILE A 26 0.17 4.09 -3.84
CA ILE A 26 -1.02 3.68 -3.09
C ILE A 26 -2.27 3.91 -3.94
N LEU A 27 -2.43 5.12 -4.50
CA LEU A 27 -3.58 5.44 -5.34
C LEU A 27 -3.66 4.57 -6.59
N ASN A 28 -2.52 4.28 -7.24
CA ASN A 28 -2.48 3.39 -8.39
C ASN A 28 -3.02 1.99 -8.04
N ARG A 29 -2.61 1.45 -6.88
CA ARG A 29 -3.05 0.12 -6.42
C ARG A 29 -4.53 0.10 -6.04
N LEU A 30 -5.04 1.15 -5.40
CA LEU A 30 -6.46 1.26 -5.05
C LEU A 30 -7.33 1.46 -6.28
N ASN A 31 -6.89 2.29 -7.23
CA ASN A 31 -7.60 2.50 -8.49
C ASN A 31 -7.74 1.19 -9.27
N TRP A 32 -6.66 0.44 -9.43
CA TRP A 32 -6.73 -0.90 -10.04
C TRP A 32 -7.73 -1.80 -9.31
N GLN A 33 -7.70 -1.83 -7.96
CA GLN A 33 -8.59 -2.68 -7.19
C GLN A 33 -10.04 -2.37 -7.44
N TRP A 34 -10.38 -1.09 -7.46
CA TRP A 34 -11.76 -0.65 -7.67
C TRP A 34 -12.27 -1.03 -9.06
N HIS A 35 -11.41 -1.04 -10.07
CA HIS A 35 -11.79 -1.46 -11.42
C HIS A 35 -11.93 -2.98 -11.54
N GLN A 36 -11.07 -3.76 -10.87
CA GLN A 36 -11.11 -5.24 -10.94
C GLN A 36 -12.14 -5.85 -9.99
N PHE A 37 -12.33 -5.23 -8.82
CA PHE A 37 -13.20 -5.65 -7.75
C PHE A 37 -13.97 -4.41 -7.25
N PRO A 38 -14.99 -3.95 -8.01
CA PRO A 38 -15.79 -2.81 -7.60
C PRO A 38 -16.39 -3.05 -6.22
N PHE A 39 -16.33 -2.02 -5.37
CA PHE A 39 -16.98 -2.07 -4.08
C PHE A 39 -18.49 -2.26 -4.27
N GLN A 40 -19.03 -3.28 -3.62
CA GLN A 40 -20.46 -3.49 -3.47
C GLN A 40 -20.75 -3.53 -1.99
N SER A 41 -21.76 -2.78 -1.55
CA SER A 41 -22.27 -2.90 -0.19
C SER A 41 -23.01 -4.22 -0.03
N ASP A 42 -22.96 -4.82 1.16
CA ASP A 42 -23.60 -6.10 1.50
C ASP A 42 -25.16 -6.06 1.55
N ALA A 43 -25.80 -5.13 0.83
CA ALA A 43 -27.25 -4.89 0.88
C ALA A 43 -28.08 -6.10 0.41
#